data_AF-A0A7J3WGI3-F1
#
_entry.id   AF-A0A7J3WGI3-F1
#
_cell.length_a   1.000
_cell.length_b   1.000
_cell.length_c   1.000
_cell.angle_alpha   90.00
_cell.angle_beta   90.00
_cell.angle_gamma   90.00
#
_symmetry.space_group_name_H-M   'P 1'
#
loop_
_entity.id
_entity.type
_entity.pdbx_description
1 polymer ?
#
loop_
_entity_poly.entity_id
_entity_poly.type
_entity_poly.pdbx_seq_one_letter_code
_entity_poly.pdbx_strand_id
1 'polypeptide(L)'
;MEGWWQYKNDEIDELTLKLYKGEFASKEERDTMMKRVLELALEDSVRLWIATRLDSYIAREDLAGISQDIGAGLRSLLVWRNAYVSGKSDLTLGHLWVWTTRTVWNPMQVGLVGGFVDVYSVDEAYLTADPSTWIHPYTGIPIPFRSSWEVRTAGPTGSISVPADAYIWDAKNDRWVSAGGKTAKSVVTFDYSRYLQSMWHHGIQISLADLLYHVATRFEVAFDEEKSALEPAISGTLAPSLEIIRGIRILPDNRVEVYIDYWFFDNAYIAQFADLWPTLMVPWEVIAATDRLNYVEKKYAYGGASASARGVTWINLVLADHAADVVAELEKMRSESFFPEAYFTMGGITLETFEGALERYTTAIEWGNEHKHMWISNGPFYLDSFDSAAQTSVLRAFRDPAYPFKPGDNFYPFISPVQILRIGKGTVVPGSSAQFLIDAEGEGVLKSRYIVRDVATGQILTVGDSESVTPKRMLIRLSPDFTSKLTPGALYELIVATYSEDAATISVTRDFFDVLSLAPVEREIEAVSKELTDRLRSVSEDLASAIAGLGTAVTNVDRKLDTTAENIRGEVRSSVNNVRAQVDAATNTLTNDIRNLQRVAESTLTVAQIVMALAVVAIILSVVSIVRRPKVTATT
;
A
#
# COMPACT_ATOMS: atom_id res chain seq x y z
N MET A 1 3.21 -42.90 -7.69
CA MET A 1 2.28 -42.83 -6.55
C MET A 1 1.29 -41.72 -6.84
N GLU A 2 -0.01 -42.00 -6.80
CA GLU A 2 -1.02 -40.93 -6.73
C GLU A 2 -0.98 -40.33 -5.32
N GLY A 3 -0.75 -39.02 -5.20
CA GLY A 3 -0.73 -38.37 -3.89
C GLY A 3 -0.64 -36.85 -3.97
N TRP A 4 -1.48 -36.19 -3.16
CA TRP A 4 -1.57 -34.80 -2.64
C TRP A 4 -0.99 -33.58 -3.44
N TRP A 5 0.14 -33.71 -4.15
CA TRP A 5 0.81 -32.66 -4.93
C TRP A 5 0.89 -33.03 -6.41
N GLN A 6 -0.24 -33.01 -7.12
CA GLN A 6 -0.26 -33.41 -8.53
C GLN A 6 -0.32 -32.21 -9.48
N TYR A 7 0.82 -31.51 -9.62
CA TYR A 7 1.13 -30.80 -10.86
C TYR A 7 2.26 -31.55 -11.58
N LYS A 8 2.29 -31.47 -12.92
CA LYS A 8 3.28 -32.16 -13.76
C LYS A 8 4.25 -31.21 -14.46
N ASN A 9 4.28 -29.96 -14.01
CA ASN A 9 5.14 -28.94 -14.59
C ASN A 9 6.53 -29.06 -13.97
N ASP A 10 7.47 -29.55 -14.77
CA ASP A 10 8.86 -29.76 -14.36
C ASP A 10 9.55 -28.45 -13.93
N GLU A 11 9.20 -27.30 -14.54
CA GLU A 11 9.77 -25.99 -14.17
C GLU A 11 9.29 -25.56 -12.77
N ILE A 12 8.00 -25.75 -12.45
CA ILE A 12 7.49 -25.48 -11.10
C ILE A 12 8.20 -26.37 -10.08
N ASP A 13 8.37 -27.66 -10.36
CA ASP A 13 9.02 -28.61 -9.46
C ASP A 13 10.48 -28.22 -9.20
N GLU A 14 11.25 -27.95 -10.27
CA GLU A 14 12.64 -27.51 -10.17
C GLU A 14 12.77 -26.22 -9.35
N LEU A 15 11.96 -25.19 -9.67
CA LEU A 15 12.04 -23.89 -8.98
C LEU A 15 11.63 -24.00 -7.51
N THR A 16 10.56 -24.74 -7.20
CA THR A 16 10.09 -24.89 -5.82
C THR A 16 11.06 -25.71 -4.97
N LEU A 17 11.71 -26.74 -5.53
CA LEU A 17 12.79 -27.47 -4.86
C LEU A 17 14.01 -26.58 -4.60
N LYS A 18 14.43 -25.77 -5.57
CA LYS A 18 15.52 -24.79 -5.39
C LYS A 18 15.20 -23.78 -4.29
N LEU A 19 13.98 -23.25 -4.29
CA LEU A 19 13.49 -22.31 -3.27
C LEU A 19 13.49 -22.96 -1.89
N TYR A 20 12.99 -24.19 -1.77
CA TYR A 20 12.95 -24.94 -0.52
C TYR A 20 14.36 -25.23 0.03
N LYS A 21 15.31 -25.61 -0.85
CA LYS A 21 16.70 -25.94 -0.48
C LYS A 21 17.61 -24.71 -0.31
N GLY A 22 17.11 -23.49 -0.51
CA GLY A 22 17.94 -22.29 -0.41
C GLY A 22 18.97 -22.16 -1.54
N GLU A 23 18.66 -22.69 -2.73
CA GLU A 23 19.53 -22.69 -3.91
C GLU A 23 19.36 -21.40 -4.73
N PHE A 24 19.69 -20.26 -4.12
CA PHE A 24 19.74 -18.94 -4.74
C PHE A 24 20.89 -18.09 -4.20
N ALA A 25 21.45 -17.24 -5.04
CA ALA A 25 22.57 -16.36 -4.73
C ALA A 25 22.15 -15.09 -3.98
N SER A 26 20.89 -14.64 -4.12
CA SER A 26 20.42 -13.44 -3.44
C SER A 26 18.91 -13.44 -3.20
N LYS A 27 18.44 -12.45 -2.43
CA LYS A 27 17.01 -12.20 -2.22
C LYS A 27 16.30 -11.88 -3.54
N GLU A 28 16.95 -11.12 -4.43
CA GLU A 28 16.40 -10.73 -5.73
C GLU A 28 16.19 -11.95 -6.64
N GLU A 29 17.14 -12.88 -6.64
CA GLU A 29 17.01 -14.14 -7.39
C GLU A 29 15.88 -15.00 -6.81
N ARG A 30 15.82 -15.16 -5.49
CA ARG A 30 14.74 -15.85 -4.78
C ARG A 30 13.38 -15.26 -5.15
N ASP A 31 13.23 -13.94 -5.08
CA ASP A 31 11.98 -13.26 -5.39
C ASP A 31 11.61 -13.35 -6.89
N THR A 32 12.60 -13.41 -7.78
CA THR A 32 12.38 -13.64 -9.21
C THR A 32 11.85 -15.05 -9.46
N MET A 33 12.46 -16.07 -8.83
CA MET A 33 11.97 -17.45 -8.91
C MET A 33 10.57 -17.59 -8.32
N MET A 34 10.29 -17.00 -7.16
CA MET A 34 8.95 -17.03 -6.56
C MET A 34 7.87 -16.41 -7.46
N LYS A 35 8.19 -15.30 -8.14
CA LYS A 35 7.27 -14.67 -9.12
C LYS A 35 7.02 -15.59 -10.31
N ARG A 36 8.06 -16.26 -10.82
CA ARG A 36 7.93 -17.22 -11.92
C ARG A 36 7.08 -18.43 -11.52
N VAL A 37 7.30 -18.97 -10.33
CA VAL A 37 6.46 -20.05 -9.78
C VAL A 37 5.00 -19.61 -9.66
N LEU A 38 4.74 -18.39 -9.19
CA LEU A 38 3.38 -17.87 -9.06
C LEU A 38 2.70 -17.69 -10.43
N GLU A 39 3.42 -17.15 -11.42
CA GLU A 39 2.94 -17.01 -12.80
C GLU A 39 2.57 -18.37 -13.39
N LEU A 40 3.49 -19.34 -13.34
CA LEU A 40 3.26 -20.70 -13.81
C LEU A 40 2.10 -21.39 -13.09
N ALA A 41 2.00 -21.23 -11.76
CA ALA A 41 0.94 -21.83 -10.98
C ALA A 41 -0.45 -21.26 -11.33
N LEU A 42 -0.52 -19.99 -11.77
CA LEU A 42 -1.73 -19.35 -12.30
C LEU A 42 -2.04 -19.85 -13.71
N GLU A 43 -1.05 -19.92 -14.59
CA GLU A 43 -1.20 -20.40 -15.98
C GLU A 43 -1.68 -21.86 -16.02
N ASP A 44 -1.03 -22.74 -15.25
CA ASP A 44 -1.38 -24.17 -15.17
C ASP A 44 -2.57 -24.44 -14.25
N SER A 45 -3.06 -23.43 -13.53
CA SER A 45 -4.14 -23.56 -12.55
C SER A 45 -3.88 -24.68 -11.54
N VAL A 46 -2.64 -24.82 -11.07
CA VAL A 46 -2.22 -25.83 -10.07
C VAL A 46 -3.11 -25.75 -8.81
N ARG A 47 -3.55 -24.54 -8.49
CA ARG A 47 -4.61 -24.24 -7.52
C ARG A 47 -5.49 -23.11 -8.07
N LEU A 48 -6.77 -23.13 -7.70
CA LEU A 48 -7.68 -22.00 -7.94
C LEU A 48 -7.84 -21.23 -6.63
N TRP A 49 -7.21 -20.07 -6.54
CA TRP A 49 -7.33 -19.19 -5.36
C TRP A 49 -8.69 -18.47 -5.40
N ILE A 50 -9.50 -18.65 -4.36
CA ILE A 50 -10.87 -18.10 -4.30
C ILE A 50 -10.92 -16.82 -3.47
N ALA A 51 -10.47 -16.89 -2.21
CA ALA A 51 -10.51 -15.76 -1.28
C ALA A 51 -9.47 -15.92 -0.17
N THR A 52 -8.95 -14.78 0.30
CA THR A 52 -8.34 -14.67 1.62
C THR A 52 -9.44 -14.31 2.61
N ARG A 53 -9.52 -15.05 3.72
CA ARG A 53 -10.53 -14.79 4.77
C ARG A 53 -9.93 -13.91 5.86
N LEU A 54 -10.75 -12.99 6.36
CA LEU A 54 -10.51 -12.30 7.62
C LEU A 54 -11.39 -12.97 8.67
N ASP A 55 -10.78 -13.66 9.61
CA ASP A 55 -11.51 -14.33 10.68
C ASP A 55 -11.72 -13.36 11.85
N SER A 56 -12.95 -13.30 12.36
CA SER A 56 -13.30 -12.51 13.54
C SER A 56 -13.31 -13.41 14.76
N TYR A 57 -12.55 -13.01 15.77
CA TYR A 57 -12.54 -13.67 17.06
C TYR A 57 -13.26 -12.81 18.09
N ILE A 58 -14.09 -13.42 18.93
CA ILE A 58 -14.85 -12.74 19.96
C ILE A 58 -14.30 -13.16 21.32
N ALA A 59 -13.89 -12.19 22.12
CA ALA A 59 -13.50 -12.39 23.51
C ALA A 59 -14.38 -11.53 24.42
N ARG A 60 -14.47 -11.91 25.70
CA ARG A 60 -15.15 -11.09 26.71
C ARG A 60 -14.35 -9.83 26.98
N GLU A 61 -15.04 -8.73 27.28
CA GLU A 61 -14.42 -7.44 27.60
C GLU A 61 -13.55 -7.49 28.86
N ASP A 62 -13.88 -8.36 29.82
CA ASP A 62 -13.12 -8.53 31.07
C ASP A 62 -11.93 -9.49 30.95
N LEU A 63 -11.70 -10.09 29.76
CA LEU A 63 -10.53 -10.91 29.50
C LEU A 63 -9.31 -10.02 29.22
N ALA A 64 -8.27 -10.15 30.03
CA ALA A 64 -7.02 -9.41 29.91
C ALA A 64 -5.85 -10.35 29.61
N GLY A 65 -4.70 -9.78 29.24
CA GLY A 65 -3.45 -10.53 29.05
C GLY A 65 -3.37 -11.39 27.79
N ILE A 66 -4.32 -11.23 26.85
CA ILE A 66 -4.26 -11.89 25.55
C ILE A 66 -3.27 -11.20 24.62
N SER A 67 -2.35 -11.97 24.03
CA SER A 67 -1.42 -11.47 23.02
C SER A 67 -2.11 -11.26 21.68
N GLN A 68 -1.68 -10.26 20.90
CA GLN A 68 -2.07 -10.12 19.50
C GLN A 68 -1.09 -10.89 18.60
N ASP A 69 -1.62 -11.78 17.78
CA ASP A 69 -0.93 -12.41 16.66
C ASP A 69 -1.69 -12.09 15.37
N ILE A 70 -1.08 -11.31 14.48
CA ILE A 70 -1.80 -10.79 13.30
C ILE A 70 -2.00 -11.88 12.22
N GLY A 71 -1.24 -12.98 12.30
CA GLY A 71 -1.35 -14.10 11.37
C GLY A 71 -2.26 -15.21 11.91
N ALA A 72 -2.05 -15.63 13.15
CA ALA A 72 -2.77 -16.75 13.76
C ALA A 72 -4.01 -16.34 14.57
N GLY A 73 -4.20 -15.05 14.86
CA GLY A 73 -5.30 -14.58 15.71
C GLY A 73 -5.26 -15.22 17.09
N LEU A 74 -6.41 -15.67 17.61
CA LEU A 74 -6.49 -16.32 18.92
C LEU A 74 -5.90 -17.74 18.97
N ARG A 75 -5.40 -18.28 17.86
CA ARG A 75 -4.90 -19.67 17.78
C ARG A 75 -3.40 -19.79 18.04
N SER A 76 -2.72 -18.65 18.18
CA SER A 76 -1.30 -18.62 18.55
C SER A 76 -1.09 -19.14 19.97
N LEU A 77 -0.01 -19.89 20.20
CA LEU A 77 0.38 -20.33 21.54
C LEU A 77 0.57 -19.16 22.51
N LEU A 78 0.89 -17.97 21.99
CA LEU A 78 1.16 -16.75 22.77
C LEU A 78 -0.10 -16.12 23.39
N VAL A 79 -1.29 -16.45 22.87
CA VAL A 79 -2.54 -15.74 23.20
C VAL A 79 -3.01 -16.10 24.61
N TRP A 80 -3.13 -17.39 24.92
CA TRP A 80 -3.83 -17.84 26.13
C TRP A 80 -2.92 -17.97 27.35
N ARG A 81 -1.61 -18.02 27.15
CA ARG A 81 -0.63 -18.27 28.24
C ARG A 81 -0.58 -17.17 29.30
N ASN A 82 -0.87 -15.94 28.88
CA ASN A 82 -0.94 -14.76 29.76
C ASN A 82 -2.38 -14.34 30.05
N ALA A 83 -3.39 -15.06 29.53
CA ALA A 83 -4.78 -14.66 29.63
C ALA A 83 -5.31 -14.84 31.06
N TYR A 84 -6.09 -13.88 31.55
CA TYR A 84 -6.73 -13.94 32.87
C TYR A 84 -7.99 -13.09 32.94
N VAL A 85 -8.85 -13.41 33.92
CA VAL A 85 -9.96 -12.57 34.37
C VAL A 85 -9.71 -12.27 35.85
N SER A 86 -9.73 -10.99 36.23
CA SER A 86 -9.45 -10.58 37.61
C SER A 86 -10.39 -11.28 38.60
N GLY A 87 -9.81 -11.86 39.67
CA GLY A 87 -10.55 -12.59 40.70
C GLY A 87 -10.94 -14.03 40.32
N LYS A 88 -10.54 -14.54 39.16
CA LYS A 88 -10.75 -15.95 38.76
C LYS A 88 -9.43 -16.73 38.74
N SER A 89 -9.52 -18.00 39.11
CA SER A 89 -8.40 -18.96 39.07
C SER A 89 -8.39 -19.81 37.79
N ASP A 90 -9.48 -19.78 37.04
CA ASP A 90 -9.75 -20.65 35.89
C ASP A 90 -10.40 -19.87 34.74
N LEU A 91 -10.20 -20.37 33.53
CA LEU A 91 -10.83 -19.86 32.31
C LEU A 91 -11.52 -21.02 31.59
N THR A 92 -12.75 -20.79 31.16
CA THR A 92 -13.46 -21.71 30.26
C THR A 92 -13.37 -21.16 28.84
N LEU A 93 -12.71 -21.91 27.97
CA LEU A 93 -12.54 -21.54 26.57
C LEU A 93 -13.53 -22.32 25.71
N GLY A 94 -14.33 -21.62 24.92
CA GLY A 94 -15.21 -22.24 23.94
C GLY A 94 -14.40 -22.67 22.72
N HIS A 95 -14.48 -23.94 22.36
CA HIS A 95 -13.76 -24.50 21.23
C HIS A 95 -14.71 -25.43 20.46
N LEU A 96 -14.65 -25.42 19.12
CA LEU A 96 -15.69 -26.06 18.29
C LEU A 96 -15.78 -27.57 18.53
N TRP A 97 -14.63 -28.24 18.64
CA TRP A 97 -14.49 -29.65 18.99
C TRP A 97 -13.24 -29.81 19.84
N VAL A 98 -13.30 -30.51 20.96
CA VAL A 98 -12.09 -30.97 21.67
C VAL A 98 -11.51 -32.20 20.96
N TRP A 99 -12.38 -33.05 20.42
CA TRP A 99 -11.95 -34.25 19.71
C TRP A 99 -12.86 -34.59 18.54
N THR A 100 -12.26 -35.00 17.44
CA THR A 100 -12.95 -35.71 16.34
C THR A 100 -12.20 -37.00 16.03
N THR A 101 -12.78 -37.88 15.22
CA THR A 101 -12.08 -39.09 14.76
C THR A 101 -10.79 -38.83 13.97
N ARG A 102 -10.56 -37.57 13.54
CA ARG A 102 -9.31 -37.13 12.89
C ARG A 102 -8.34 -36.43 13.83
N THR A 103 -8.73 -36.20 15.08
CA THR A 103 -7.92 -35.53 16.10
C THR A 103 -6.94 -36.52 16.72
N VAL A 104 -5.65 -36.38 16.40
CA VAL A 104 -4.61 -37.35 16.73
C VAL A 104 -3.41 -36.65 17.37
N TRP A 105 -3.17 -36.91 18.66
CA TRP A 105 -1.99 -36.44 19.38
C TRP A 105 -0.94 -37.55 19.36
N ASN A 106 -0.09 -37.58 18.34
CA ASN A 106 0.96 -38.59 18.23
C ASN A 106 2.36 -37.97 18.31
N PRO A 107 3.37 -38.76 18.71
CA PRO A 107 4.72 -38.22 18.92
C PRO A 107 5.53 -38.04 17.63
N MET A 108 5.17 -38.72 16.53
CA MET A 108 5.88 -38.62 15.25
C MET A 108 5.30 -37.52 14.36
N GLN A 109 5.65 -36.29 14.70
CA GLN A 109 5.14 -35.08 14.03
C GLN A 109 5.84 -34.77 12.72
N VAL A 110 5.13 -35.00 11.63
CA VAL A 110 5.59 -34.69 10.28
C VAL A 110 4.42 -34.10 9.48
N GLY A 111 4.32 -32.78 9.49
CA GLY A 111 3.35 -32.02 8.68
C GLY A 111 1.93 -32.60 8.74
N LEU A 112 1.31 -32.73 7.56
CA LEU A 112 -0.06 -33.24 7.43
C LEU A 112 -0.15 -34.78 7.39
N VAL A 113 0.95 -35.49 7.64
CA VAL A 113 1.04 -36.94 7.47
C VAL A 113 1.35 -37.71 8.76
N GLY A 114 1.78 -37.03 9.83
CA GLY A 114 2.04 -37.64 11.14
C GLY A 114 1.63 -36.70 12.28
N GLY A 115 0.53 -37.02 12.97
CA GLY A 115 0.01 -36.32 14.16
C GLY A 115 -0.41 -34.87 13.93
N PHE A 116 -1.23 -34.33 14.83
CA PHE A 116 -1.51 -32.88 14.92
C PHE A 116 -1.92 -32.22 13.59
N VAL A 117 -2.69 -32.96 12.78
CA VAL A 117 -3.11 -32.54 11.42
C VAL A 117 -4.37 -31.68 11.42
N ASP A 118 -4.93 -31.43 12.59
CA ASP A 118 -6.16 -30.69 12.78
C ASP A 118 -5.97 -29.57 13.82
N VAL A 119 -6.80 -28.55 13.66
CA VAL A 119 -6.81 -27.38 14.55
C VAL A 119 -7.16 -27.74 15.98
N TYR A 120 -7.92 -28.81 16.20
CA TYR A 120 -8.45 -29.13 17.50
C TYR A 120 -7.40 -29.75 18.44
N SER A 121 -6.52 -30.59 17.89
CA SER A 121 -5.36 -31.07 18.64
C SER A 121 -4.31 -29.98 18.87
N VAL A 122 -4.04 -29.16 17.86
CA VAL A 122 -2.96 -28.15 17.89
C VAL A 122 -3.24 -27.04 18.90
N ASP A 123 -4.45 -26.48 18.90
CA ASP A 123 -4.79 -25.32 19.73
C ASP A 123 -4.63 -25.64 21.24
N GLU A 124 -5.00 -26.85 21.65
CA GLU A 124 -4.83 -27.34 23.02
C GLU A 124 -3.37 -27.69 23.33
N ALA A 125 -2.70 -28.43 22.45
CA ALA A 125 -1.33 -28.90 22.69
C ALA A 125 -0.32 -27.74 22.78
N TYR A 126 -0.54 -26.64 22.04
CA TYR A 126 0.26 -25.42 22.13
C TYR A 126 0.24 -24.73 23.49
N LEU A 127 -0.76 -25.00 24.34
CA LEU A 127 -0.76 -24.54 25.73
C LEU A 127 0.09 -25.43 26.64
N THR A 128 0.36 -26.64 26.20
CA THR A 128 1.07 -27.66 26.96
C THR A 128 2.52 -27.87 26.54
N ALA A 129 2.97 -27.27 25.45
CA ALA A 129 4.30 -27.50 24.92
C ALA A 129 4.97 -26.20 24.46
N ASP A 130 6.26 -26.07 24.74
CA ASP A 130 7.06 -24.91 24.37
C ASP A 130 7.98 -25.24 23.19
N PRO A 131 8.09 -24.35 22.19
CA PRO A 131 9.01 -24.53 21.07
C PRO A 131 10.42 -24.02 21.37
N SER A 132 11.39 -24.49 20.58
CA SER A 132 12.76 -23.96 20.57
C SER A 132 12.78 -22.57 19.95
N THR A 133 12.25 -22.48 18.73
CA THR A 133 12.03 -21.23 17.98
C THR A 133 10.53 -20.98 17.75
N TRP A 134 10.10 -19.72 17.69
CA TRP A 134 8.70 -19.39 17.34
C TRP A 134 8.63 -18.33 16.24
N ILE A 135 7.46 -18.17 15.63
CA ILE A 135 7.23 -17.13 14.64
C ILE A 135 6.85 -15.83 15.35
N HIS A 136 7.53 -14.73 15.04
CA HIS A 136 7.20 -13.43 15.62
C HIS A 136 5.78 -13.01 15.21
N PRO A 137 4.88 -12.69 16.16
CA PRO A 137 3.46 -12.53 15.91
C PRO A 137 3.09 -11.31 15.08
N TYR A 138 4.04 -10.39 14.83
CA TYR A 138 3.83 -9.23 13.96
C TYR A 138 4.58 -9.31 12.64
N THR A 139 5.74 -9.97 12.56
CA THR A 139 6.62 -9.89 11.37
C THR A 139 6.68 -11.20 10.60
N GLY A 140 6.30 -12.31 11.22
CA GLY A 140 6.46 -13.64 10.63
C GLY A 140 7.91 -14.17 10.67
N ILE A 141 8.86 -13.40 11.19
CA ILE A 141 10.28 -13.79 11.26
C ILE A 141 10.50 -14.72 12.46
N PRO A 142 11.28 -15.82 12.32
CA PRO A 142 11.59 -16.69 13.46
C PRO A 142 12.33 -15.95 14.60
N ILE A 143 11.93 -16.21 15.84
CA ILE A 143 12.47 -15.59 17.06
C ILE A 143 12.76 -16.62 18.17
N PRO A 144 13.75 -16.35 19.04
CA PRO A 144 14.04 -17.17 20.21
C PRO A 144 12.84 -17.38 21.11
N PHE A 145 12.61 -18.64 21.50
CA PHE A 145 11.63 -18.99 22.51
C PHE A 145 12.34 -19.72 23.67
N ARG A 146 12.45 -21.05 23.64
CA ARG A 146 13.25 -21.79 24.63
C ARG A 146 14.72 -21.94 24.25
N SER A 147 15.05 -21.89 22.97
CA SER A 147 16.46 -21.86 22.55
C SER A 147 16.84 -20.46 22.09
N SER A 148 18.08 -20.06 22.34
CA SER A 148 18.72 -18.96 21.61
C SER A 148 19.77 -19.52 20.65
N TRP A 149 20.10 -18.79 19.59
CA TRP A 149 21.02 -19.28 18.56
C TRP A 149 21.96 -18.21 18.04
N GLU A 150 23.10 -18.69 17.55
CA GLU A 150 24.06 -17.92 16.76
C GLU A 150 24.24 -18.59 15.39
N VAL A 151 24.15 -17.80 14.32
CA VAL A 151 24.30 -18.29 12.94
C VAL A 151 25.62 -17.82 12.37
N ARG A 152 26.38 -18.78 11.82
CA ARG A 152 27.53 -18.50 10.97
C ARG A 152 27.33 -19.15 9.61
N THR A 153 27.32 -18.34 8.56
CA THR A 153 27.10 -18.79 7.18
C THR A 153 28.25 -18.34 6.27
N ALA A 154 28.59 -19.18 5.29
CA ALA A 154 29.52 -18.84 4.22
C ALA A 154 28.80 -18.27 2.98
N GLY A 155 27.50 -17.98 3.10
CA GLY A 155 26.68 -17.49 2.00
C GLY A 155 26.32 -18.58 0.99
N PRO A 156 25.79 -18.19 -0.19
CA PRO A 156 25.27 -19.13 -1.18
C PRO A 156 26.36 -19.95 -1.89
N THR A 157 27.58 -19.43 -1.99
CA THR A 157 28.68 -20.03 -2.78
C THR A 157 29.85 -20.52 -1.93
N GLY A 158 29.92 -20.12 -0.66
CA GLY A 158 30.99 -20.52 0.24
C GLY A 158 30.69 -21.85 0.93
N SER A 159 31.67 -22.35 1.68
CA SER A 159 31.53 -23.56 2.48
C SER A 159 32.25 -23.46 3.81
N ILE A 160 31.74 -24.23 4.77
CA ILE A 160 32.26 -24.42 6.12
C ILE A 160 32.61 -25.89 6.27
N SER A 161 33.83 -26.20 6.71
CA SER A 161 34.22 -27.58 7.02
C SER A 161 33.46 -28.09 8.25
N VAL A 162 32.90 -29.29 8.14
CA VAL A 162 32.28 -30.00 9.27
C VAL A 162 33.39 -30.63 10.12
N PRO A 163 33.47 -30.31 11.43
CA PRO A 163 34.51 -30.84 12.33
C PRO A 163 34.49 -32.36 12.46
N ALA A 164 35.64 -32.93 12.84
CA ALA A 164 35.78 -34.39 13.00
C ALA A 164 34.92 -34.96 14.15
N ASP A 165 34.62 -34.13 15.15
CA ASP A 165 33.78 -34.41 16.30
C ASP A 165 32.30 -34.02 16.08
N ALA A 166 31.90 -33.79 14.83
CA ALA A 166 30.48 -33.77 14.45
C ALA A 166 30.04 -35.17 14.00
N TYR A 167 28.77 -35.49 14.24
CA TYR A 167 28.18 -36.80 13.98
C TYR A 167 26.85 -36.69 13.24
N ILE A 168 26.42 -37.80 12.66
CA ILE A 168 25.08 -37.96 12.07
C ILE A 168 24.59 -39.37 12.38
N TRP A 169 23.28 -39.55 12.49
CA TRP A 169 22.69 -40.87 12.72
C TRP A 169 22.75 -41.72 11.44
N ASP A 170 23.27 -42.94 11.56
CA ASP A 170 23.27 -43.96 10.52
C ASP A 170 22.12 -44.94 10.78
N ALA A 171 20.95 -44.65 10.19
CA ALA A 171 19.72 -45.40 10.39
C ALA A 171 19.83 -46.89 10.02
N LYS A 172 20.74 -47.24 9.09
CA LYS A 172 20.93 -48.64 8.69
C LYS A 172 21.63 -49.47 9.77
N ASN A 173 22.44 -48.83 10.61
CA ASN A 173 23.28 -49.50 11.60
C ASN A 173 22.94 -49.09 13.03
N ASP A 174 21.83 -48.38 13.24
CA ASP A 174 21.34 -47.88 14.53
C ASP A 174 22.43 -47.21 15.39
N ARG A 175 23.22 -46.29 14.81
CA ARG A 175 24.32 -45.63 15.55
C ARG A 175 24.70 -44.26 15.03
N TRP A 176 25.27 -43.44 15.90
CA TRP A 176 25.93 -42.19 15.51
C TRP A 176 27.30 -42.45 14.85
N VAL A 177 27.52 -41.91 13.66
CA VAL A 177 28.79 -42.01 12.91
C VAL A 177 29.38 -40.62 12.67
N SER A 178 30.70 -40.53 12.54
CA SER A 178 31.36 -39.24 12.28
C SER A 178 30.87 -38.63 10.97
N ALA A 179 30.56 -37.35 11.02
CA ALA A 179 30.22 -36.49 9.89
C ALA A 179 31.43 -35.66 9.42
N GLY A 180 32.60 -35.83 10.04
CA GLY A 180 33.82 -35.10 9.74
C GLY A 180 34.24 -35.20 8.29
N GLY A 181 34.80 -34.11 7.76
CA GLY A 181 35.29 -34.03 6.38
C GLY A 181 34.23 -33.68 5.34
N LYS A 182 32.94 -33.62 5.73
CA LYS A 182 31.88 -33.00 4.92
C LYS A 182 32.01 -31.48 4.93
N THR A 183 31.24 -30.82 4.06
CA THR A 183 31.09 -29.36 4.04
C THR A 183 29.63 -28.97 4.20
N ALA A 184 29.39 -27.79 4.77
CA ALA A 184 28.07 -27.19 4.96
C ALA A 184 28.09 -25.71 4.51
N LYS A 185 26.93 -25.11 4.26
CA LYS A 185 26.83 -23.66 3.96
C LYS A 185 26.73 -22.83 5.23
N SER A 186 26.04 -23.37 6.24
CA SER A 186 25.79 -22.68 7.50
C SER A 186 25.99 -23.61 8.69
N VAL A 187 26.33 -23.03 9.83
CA VAL A 187 26.25 -23.68 11.14
C VAL A 187 25.43 -22.81 12.07
N VAL A 188 24.57 -23.44 12.85
CA VAL A 188 23.76 -22.80 13.88
C VAL A 188 24.16 -23.38 15.23
N THR A 189 24.57 -22.52 16.16
CA THR A 189 24.88 -22.92 17.53
C THR A 189 23.68 -22.62 18.40
N PHE A 190 22.98 -23.66 18.86
CA PHE A 190 21.83 -23.54 19.76
C PHE A 190 22.26 -23.65 21.23
N ASP A 191 21.70 -22.76 22.05
CA ASP A 191 21.70 -22.86 23.50
C ASP A 191 20.34 -23.39 23.96
N TYR A 192 20.33 -24.60 24.50
CA TYR A 192 19.13 -25.27 25.01
C TYR A 192 19.00 -25.17 26.54
N SER A 193 19.75 -24.29 27.21
CA SER A 193 19.77 -24.16 28.68
C SER A 193 18.39 -24.03 29.31
N ARG A 194 17.44 -23.30 28.70
CA ARG A 194 16.05 -23.18 29.20
C ARG A 194 15.27 -24.50 29.14
N TYR A 195 15.61 -25.41 28.23
CA TYR A 195 15.11 -26.79 28.29
C TYR A 195 15.82 -27.56 29.38
N LEU A 196 17.16 -27.58 29.37
CA LEU A 196 17.96 -28.43 30.24
C LEU A 196 17.81 -28.09 31.73
N GLN A 197 17.40 -26.88 32.08
CA GLN A 197 17.07 -26.51 33.46
C GLN A 197 15.65 -26.89 33.89
N SER A 198 14.77 -27.21 32.93
CA SER A 198 13.33 -27.42 33.14
C SER A 198 12.99 -28.91 33.27
N MET A 199 11.78 -29.18 33.77
CA MET A 199 11.20 -30.51 33.85
C MET A 199 10.23 -30.77 32.69
N TRP A 200 10.12 -32.03 32.28
CA TRP A 200 8.93 -32.58 31.65
C TRP A 200 7.78 -32.64 32.68
N HIS A 201 6.53 -32.66 32.22
CA HIS A 201 5.36 -32.59 33.12
C HIS A 201 5.27 -33.72 34.15
N HIS A 202 5.79 -34.91 33.82
CA HIS A 202 5.90 -36.05 34.72
C HIS A 202 7.07 -35.99 35.73
N GLY A 203 7.78 -34.86 35.82
CA GLY A 203 8.78 -34.60 36.85
C GLY A 203 10.22 -34.97 36.50
N ILE A 204 10.48 -35.54 35.32
CA ILE A 204 11.84 -35.82 34.86
C ILE A 204 12.50 -34.57 34.26
N GLN A 205 13.76 -34.34 34.60
CA GLN A 205 14.55 -33.25 34.02
C GLN A 205 14.81 -33.49 32.53
N ILE A 206 14.57 -32.47 31.70
CA ILE A 206 14.82 -32.52 30.27
C ILE A 206 16.34 -32.57 30.04
N SER A 207 16.81 -33.46 29.16
CA SER A 207 18.24 -33.59 28.86
C SER A 207 18.51 -33.62 27.35
N LEU A 208 19.78 -33.52 26.96
CA LEU A 208 20.19 -33.71 25.56
C LEU A 208 19.96 -35.14 25.05
N ALA A 209 19.71 -36.12 25.95
CA ALA A 209 19.29 -37.46 25.54
C ALA A 209 17.93 -37.43 24.83
N ASP A 210 17.00 -36.58 25.30
CA ASP A 210 15.69 -36.40 24.66
C ASP A 210 15.85 -35.89 23.21
N LEU A 211 16.75 -34.92 23.00
CA LEU A 211 17.09 -34.39 21.67
C LEU A 211 17.72 -35.45 20.78
N LEU A 212 18.74 -36.17 21.25
CA LEU A 212 19.42 -37.19 20.45
C LEU A 212 18.48 -38.31 20.04
N TYR A 213 17.65 -38.80 20.96
CA TYR A 213 16.68 -39.83 20.66
C TYR A 213 15.66 -39.36 19.61
N HIS A 214 15.16 -38.14 19.75
CA HIS A 214 14.24 -37.57 18.77
C HIS A 214 14.87 -37.43 17.39
N VAL A 215 16.11 -36.94 17.30
CA VAL A 215 16.81 -36.81 16.02
C VAL A 215 17.05 -38.18 15.41
N ALA A 216 17.58 -39.14 16.17
CA ALA A 216 17.83 -40.50 15.69
C ALA A 216 16.55 -41.15 15.15
N THR A 217 15.44 -41.11 15.90
CA THR A 217 14.14 -41.67 15.46
C THR A 217 13.60 -41.01 14.19
N ARG A 218 13.83 -39.71 13.98
CA ARG A 218 13.50 -39.06 12.70
C ARG A 218 14.32 -39.61 11.53
N PHE A 219 15.63 -39.79 11.73
CA PHE A 219 16.49 -40.40 10.70
C PHE A 219 16.11 -41.86 10.43
N GLU A 220 15.74 -42.62 11.47
CA GLU A 220 15.20 -43.97 11.36
C GLU A 220 13.97 -44.01 10.44
N VAL A 221 12.93 -43.22 10.74
CA VAL A 221 11.71 -43.24 9.91
C VAL A 221 11.95 -42.75 8.48
N ALA A 222 12.93 -41.86 8.27
CA ALA A 222 13.27 -41.35 6.95
C ALA A 222 14.15 -42.28 6.10
N PHE A 223 15.06 -43.05 6.72
CA PHE A 223 16.15 -43.72 6.00
C PHE A 223 16.37 -45.18 6.36
N ASP A 224 15.76 -45.70 7.44
CA ASP A 224 15.69 -47.16 7.65
C ASP A 224 14.66 -47.77 6.69
N GLU A 225 15.03 -48.86 6.02
CA GLU A 225 14.24 -49.46 4.94
C GLU A 225 12.91 -50.05 5.46
N GLU A 226 12.91 -50.70 6.62
CA GLU A 226 11.70 -51.30 7.20
C GLU A 226 10.75 -50.22 7.73
N LYS A 227 11.26 -49.27 8.51
CA LYS A 227 10.45 -48.18 9.08
C LYS A 227 9.91 -47.25 7.99
N SER A 228 10.72 -46.94 6.97
CA SER A 228 10.28 -46.14 5.82
C SER A 228 9.18 -46.85 5.02
N ALA A 229 9.27 -48.17 4.84
CA ALA A 229 8.24 -48.94 4.15
C ALA A 229 6.92 -48.99 4.94
N LEU A 230 6.98 -48.97 6.28
CA LEU A 230 5.80 -48.91 7.14
C LEU A 230 5.16 -47.52 7.22
N GLU A 231 5.94 -46.46 7.01
CA GLU A 231 5.49 -45.06 7.10
C GLU A 231 5.91 -44.20 5.88
N PRO A 232 5.57 -44.59 4.64
CA PRO A 232 6.15 -44.00 3.42
C PRO A 232 5.78 -42.51 3.24
N ALA A 233 4.60 -42.09 3.67
CA ALA A 233 4.19 -40.69 3.60
C ALA A 233 5.01 -39.81 4.56
N ILE A 234 5.27 -40.31 5.78
CA ILE A 234 6.10 -39.64 6.78
C ILE A 234 7.54 -39.60 6.30
N SER A 235 8.09 -40.75 5.91
CA SER A 235 9.46 -40.89 5.39
C SER A 235 9.73 -39.93 4.22
N GLY A 236 8.88 -39.97 3.18
CA GLY A 236 9.04 -39.11 2.00
C GLY A 236 8.88 -37.61 2.28
N THR A 237 8.12 -37.22 3.31
CA THR A 237 8.00 -35.82 3.73
C THR A 237 9.21 -35.37 4.55
N LEU A 238 9.75 -36.27 5.37
CA LEU A 238 10.82 -35.97 6.32
C LEU A 238 12.21 -35.95 5.68
N ALA A 239 12.50 -36.90 4.78
CA ALA A 239 13.83 -37.10 4.20
C ALA A 239 14.46 -35.82 3.63
N PRO A 240 13.78 -34.98 2.81
CA PRO A 240 14.39 -33.77 2.25
C PRO A 240 14.87 -32.77 3.32
N SER A 241 14.19 -32.69 4.47
CA SER A 241 14.60 -31.82 5.58
C SER A 241 15.79 -32.36 6.38
N LEU A 242 16.01 -33.67 6.39
CA LEU A 242 17.15 -34.29 7.09
C LEU A 242 18.39 -34.39 6.20
N GLU A 243 18.24 -34.54 4.89
CA GLU A 243 19.35 -34.63 3.93
C GLU A 243 20.26 -33.39 3.93
N ILE A 244 19.70 -32.22 4.26
CA ILE A 244 20.46 -30.98 4.38
C ILE A 244 21.33 -30.93 5.64
N ILE A 245 21.06 -31.74 6.66
CA ILE A 245 21.87 -31.81 7.87
C ILE A 245 23.17 -32.53 7.53
N ARG A 246 24.29 -31.81 7.67
CA ARG A 246 25.63 -32.30 7.36
C ARG A 246 26.37 -32.82 8.58
N GLY A 247 25.98 -32.41 9.79
CA GLY A 247 26.53 -32.92 11.04
C GLY A 247 25.97 -32.19 12.27
N ILE A 248 26.04 -32.85 13.41
CA ILE A 248 25.60 -32.35 14.72
C ILE A 248 26.77 -32.50 15.69
N ARG A 249 27.08 -31.45 16.44
CA ARG A 249 28.15 -31.47 17.44
C ARG A 249 27.66 -30.93 18.76
N ILE A 250 27.87 -31.69 19.84
CA ILE A 250 27.63 -31.20 21.20
C ILE A 250 28.93 -30.60 21.72
N LEU A 251 28.86 -29.34 22.14
CA LEU A 251 29.98 -28.60 22.72
C LEU A 251 30.13 -28.93 24.22
N PRO A 252 31.31 -28.71 24.83
CA PRO A 252 31.55 -29.02 26.24
C PRO A 252 30.63 -28.28 27.23
N ASP A 253 30.01 -27.18 26.81
CA ASP A 253 29.06 -26.38 27.58
C ASP A 253 27.59 -26.72 27.28
N ASN A 254 27.32 -27.89 26.68
CA ASN A 254 26.00 -28.40 26.27
C ASN A 254 25.30 -27.61 25.16
N ARG A 255 25.96 -26.62 24.54
CA ARG A 255 25.45 -26.03 23.30
C ARG A 255 25.57 -27.03 22.15
N VAL A 256 24.67 -26.92 21.17
CA VAL A 256 24.60 -27.85 20.04
C VAL A 256 24.81 -27.10 18.75
N GLU A 257 25.83 -27.47 18.00
CA GLU A 257 26.04 -26.99 16.63
C GLU A 257 25.37 -27.92 15.63
N VAL A 258 24.57 -27.35 14.74
CA VAL A 258 23.94 -28.04 13.62
C VAL A 258 24.48 -27.46 12.33
N TYR A 259 25.18 -28.29 11.56
CA TYR A 259 25.76 -27.94 10.27
C TYR A 259 24.76 -28.29 9.18
N ILE A 260 24.35 -27.30 8.38
CA ILE A 260 23.36 -27.49 7.32
C ILE A 260 23.88 -27.00 5.97
N ASP A 261 23.55 -27.73 4.91
CA ASP A 261 23.78 -27.34 3.53
C ASP A 261 22.65 -26.44 3.02
N TYR A 262 22.41 -25.37 3.77
CA TYR A 262 21.34 -24.41 3.53
C TYR A 262 21.83 -22.99 3.84
N TRP A 263 21.32 -22.05 3.07
CA TRP A 263 21.59 -20.62 3.20
C TRP A 263 20.28 -19.85 2.98
N PHE A 264 20.14 -18.74 3.69
CA PHE A 264 19.09 -17.76 3.47
C PHE A 264 19.64 -16.36 3.77
N PHE A 265 19.12 -15.33 3.08
CA PHE A 265 19.60 -13.95 3.27
C PHE A 265 19.28 -13.36 4.65
N ASP A 266 18.44 -14.04 5.44
CA ASP A 266 18.11 -13.71 6.82
C ASP A 266 18.44 -14.91 7.72
N ASN A 267 19.29 -14.66 8.72
CA ASN A 267 19.79 -15.67 9.64
C ASN A 267 18.68 -16.35 10.45
N ALA A 268 17.56 -15.68 10.72
CA ALA A 268 16.46 -16.28 11.46
C ALA A 268 15.87 -17.52 10.75
N TYR A 269 15.81 -17.49 9.41
CA TYR A 269 15.34 -18.63 8.63
C TYR A 269 16.38 -19.74 8.56
N ILE A 270 17.68 -19.43 8.54
CA ILE A 270 18.75 -20.43 8.68
C ILE A 270 18.61 -21.15 10.02
N ALA A 271 18.39 -20.41 11.11
CA ALA A 271 18.21 -20.97 12.44
C ALA A 271 16.97 -21.85 12.54
N GLN A 272 15.82 -21.38 12.04
CA GLN A 272 14.59 -22.19 12.02
C GLN A 272 14.79 -23.50 11.24
N PHE A 273 15.46 -23.46 10.09
CA PHE A 273 15.68 -24.65 9.27
C PHE A 273 16.69 -25.63 9.88
N ALA A 274 17.53 -25.17 10.83
CA ALA A 274 18.47 -25.98 11.60
C ALA A 274 17.89 -26.55 12.90
N ASP A 275 16.69 -26.10 13.32
CA ASP A 275 16.10 -26.43 14.61
C ASP A 275 15.76 -27.93 14.68
N LEU A 276 16.29 -28.61 15.68
CA LEU A 276 16.13 -30.05 15.87
C LEU A 276 15.07 -30.40 16.92
N TRP A 277 14.53 -29.40 17.61
CA TRP A 277 13.59 -29.59 18.72
C TRP A 277 12.17 -29.14 18.34
N PRO A 278 11.25 -30.06 17.99
CA PRO A 278 9.90 -29.69 17.57
C PRO A 278 9.07 -29.15 18.75
N THR A 279 8.09 -28.31 18.43
CA THR A 279 7.22 -27.67 19.44
C THR A 279 6.47 -28.65 20.33
N LEU A 280 5.88 -29.70 19.74
CA LEU A 280 4.96 -30.61 20.43
C LEU A 280 5.69 -31.92 20.82
N MET A 281 6.96 -31.84 21.24
CA MET A 281 7.74 -33.02 21.62
C MET A 281 7.25 -33.66 22.94
N VAL A 282 7.43 -34.97 23.04
CA VAL A 282 7.24 -35.77 24.28
C VAL A 282 8.59 -36.39 24.71
N PRO A 283 8.74 -36.82 25.97
CA PRO A 283 9.95 -37.49 26.45
C PRO A 283 10.34 -38.72 25.63
N TRP A 284 11.64 -39.02 25.56
CA TRP A 284 12.15 -40.09 24.68
C TRP A 284 11.54 -41.46 24.98
N GLU A 285 11.26 -41.78 26.25
CA GLU A 285 10.71 -43.06 26.64
C GLU A 285 9.29 -43.30 26.11
N VAL A 286 8.51 -42.22 25.95
CA VAL A 286 7.18 -42.29 25.33
C VAL A 286 7.33 -42.59 23.84
N ILE A 287 8.27 -41.94 23.15
CA ILE A 287 8.58 -42.21 21.74
C ILE A 287 9.04 -43.66 21.56
N ALA A 288 9.91 -44.16 22.45
CA ALA A 288 10.41 -45.53 22.42
C ALA A 288 9.30 -46.58 22.54
N ALA A 289 8.36 -46.37 23.47
CA ALA A 289 7.20 -47.23 23.65
C ALA A 289 6.29 -47.21 22.41
N THR A 290 6.02 -46.02 21.84
CA THR A 290 5.19 -45.92 20.63
C THR A 290 5.88 -46.47 19.38
N ASP A 291 7.20 -46.38 19.28
CA ASP A 291 8.00 -47.00 18.21
C ASP A 291 7.90 -48.52 18.28
N ARG A 292 7.98 -49.12 19.47
CA ARG A 292 7.81 -50.58 19.63
C ARG A 292 6.38 -51.00 19.28
N LEU A 293 5.37 -50.25 19.71
CA LEU A 293 3.98 -50.51 19.34
C LEU A 293 3.71 -50.39 17.83
N ASN A 294 4.40 -49.48 17.12
CA ASN A 294 4.25 -49.30 15.68
C ASN A 294 5.07 -50.31 14.87
N TYR A 295 6.38 -50.37 15.10
CA TYR A 295 7.31 -51.08 14.23
C TYR A 295 7.49 -52.55 14.62
N VAL A 296 7.47 -52.86 15.92
CA VAL A 296 7.67 -54.23 16.42
C VAL A 296 6.33 -54.96 16.52
N GLU A 297 5.38 -54.42 17.27
CA GLU A 297 4.08 -55.07 17.49
C GLU A 297 3.11 -54.86 16.32
N LYS A 298 3.35 -53.84 15.49
CA LYS A 298 2.49 -53.48 14.35
C LYS A 298 1.04 -53.24 14.76
N LYS A 299 0.84 -52.81 16.01
CA LYS A 299 -0.48 -52.57 16.63
C LYS A 299 -1.06 -51.21 16.24
N TYR A 300 -0.19 -50.22 16.08
CA TYR A 300 -0.55 -48.86 15.68
C TYR A 300 0.26 -48.40 14.48
N ALA A 301 -0.16 -47.27 13.90
CA ALA A 301 0.62 -46.51 12.94
C ALA A 301 0.87 -45.08 13.42
N TYR A 302 1.86 -44.40 12.84
CA TYR A 302 2.05 -42.96 13.01
C TYR A 302 1.33 -42.14 11.95
N GLY A 303 1.26 -42.62 10.70
CA GLY A 303 0.59 -41.92 9.61
C GLY A 303 -0.70 -42.60 9.19
N GLY A 304 -1.63 -41.86 8.59
CA GLY A 304 -2.97 -42.43 8.30
C GLY A 304 -3.16 -43.14 7.02
N ALA A 305 -2.37 -42.77 6.03
CA ALA A 305 -2.22 -43.62 4.87
C ALA A 305 -1.73 -45.01 5.35
N SER A 306 -0.74 -45.04 6.23
CA SER A 306 -0.17 -46.26 6.82
C SER A 306 -1.16 -47.01 7.70
N ALA A 307 -1.89 -46.30 8.59
CA ALA A 307 -2.93 -46.88 9.44
C ALA A 307 -4.02 -47.56 8.59
N SER A 308 -4.52 -46.86 7.59
CA SER A 308 -5.54 -47.35 6.67
C SER A 308 -5.04 -48.55 5.85
N ALA A 309 -3.81 -48.48 5.34
CA ALA A 309 -3.20 -49.56 4.56
C ALA A 309 -2.97 -50.84 5.38
N ARG A 310 -2.65 -50.69 6.67
CA ARG A 310 -2.42 -51.81 7.60
C ARG A 310 -3.68 -52.29 8.34
N GLY A 311 -4.81 -51.57 8.23
CA GLY A 311 -6.03 -51.90 8.95
C GLY A 311 -5.93 -51.67 10.47
N VAL A 312 -5.08 -50.75 10.90
CA VAL A 312 -4.87 -50.36 12.31
C VAL A 312 -5.25 -48.91 12.53
N THR A 313 -5.30 -48.45 13.78
CA THR A 313 -5.49 -47.04 14.12
C THR A 313 -4.15 -46.31 14.22
N TRP A 314 -4.19 -44.98 14.17
CA TRP A 314 -3.02 -44.19 14.51
C TRP A 314 -2.90 -44.20 16.04
N ILE A 315 -1.67 -44.26 16.56
CA ILE A 315 -1.47 -44.05 17.99
C ILE A 315 -1.94 -42.63 18.37
N ASN A 316 -2.59 -42.50 19.52
CA ASN A 316 -3.15 -41.23 19.98
C ASN A 316 -3.01 -41.13 21.49
N LEU A 317 -2.10 -40.30 21.95
CA LEU A 317 -1.65 -40.25 23.33
C LEU A 317 -2.71 -39.72 24.30
N VAL A 318 -3.76 -39.05 23.82
CA VAL A 318 -4.86 -38.52 24.65
C VAL A 318 -6.06 -39.46 24.79
N LEU A 319 -6.05 -40.62 24.11
CA LEU A 319 -7.11 -41.62 24.26
C LEU A 319 -6.72 -42.67 25.31
N ALA A 320 -7.60 -42.89 26.29
CA ALA A 320 -7.32 -43.74 27.44
C ALA A 320 -6.89 -45.17 27.08
N ASP A 321 -7.55 -45.81 26.12
CA ASP A 321 -7.19 -47.18 25.69
C ASP A 321 -5.79 -47.23 25.05
N HIS A 322 -5.44 -46.22 24.25
CA HIS A 322 -4.12 -46.12 23.62
C HIS A 322 -3.04 -45.79 24.66
N ALA A 323 -3.36 -44.94 25.64
CA ALA A 323 -2.48 -44.63 26.76
C ALA A 323 -2.20 -45.87 27.61
N ALA A 324 -3.21 -46.71 27.88
CA ALA A 324 -3.04 -47.97 28.58
C ALA A 324 -2.09 -48.93 27.85
N ASP A 325 -2.16 -48.96 26.51
CA ASP A 325 -1.24 -49.77 25.70
C ASP A 325 0.21 -49.26 25.74
N VAL A 326 0.41 -47.95 25.77
CA VAL A 326 1.74 -47.35 25.98
C VAL A 326 2.27 -47.65 27.38
N VAL A 327 1.42 -47.57 28.42
CA VAL A 327 1.79 -47.96 29.79
C VAL A 327 2.22 -49.43 29.85
N ALA A 328 1.47 -50.32 29.22
CA ALA A 328 1.80 -51.74 29.16
C ALA A 328 3.14 -52.00 28.45
N GLU A 329 3.43 -51.26 27.36
CA GLU A 329 4.72 -51.38 26.68
C GLU A 329 5.88 -50.83 27.53
N LEU A 330 5.68 -49.74 28.28
CA LEU A 330 6.67 -49.23 29.23
C LEU A 330 6.94 -50.23 30.37
N GLU A 331 5.91 -50.89 30.90
CA GLU A 331 6.07 -51.96 31.89
C GLU A 331 6.86 -53.15 31.33
N LYS A 332 6.60 -53.51 30.08
CA LYS A 332 7.33 -54.55 29.36
C LYS A 332 8.78 -54.17 29.13
N MET A 333 9.05 -52.97 28.61
CA MET A 333 10.40 -52.41 28.45
C MET A 333 11.17 -52.43 29.78
N ARG A 334 10.51 -52.05 30.89
CA ARG A 334 11.08 -52.15 32.23
C ARG A 334 11.40 -53.59 32.64
N SER A 335 10.48 -54.53 32.41
CA SER A 335 10.66 -55.95 32.76
C SER A 335 11.75 -56.65 31.95
N GLU A 336 11.97 -56.20 30.71
CA GLU A 336 12.99 -56.68 29.79
C GLU A 336 14.35 -56.00 30.01
N SER A 337 14.44 -55.02 30.91
CA SER A 337 15.61 -54.15 31.07
C SER A 337 16.02 -53.49 29.73
N PHE A 338 15.03 -53.08 28.93
CA PHE A 338 15.27 -52.47 27.62
C PHE A 338 15.88 -51.07 27.77
N PHE A 339 17.06 -50.87 27.18
CA PHE A 339 17.73 -49.57 27.08
C PHE A 339 18.43 -49.43 25.72
N PRO A 340 17.99 -48.50 24.87
CA PRO A 340 18.54 -48.31 23.53
C PRO A 340 19.83 -47.47 23.56
N GLU A 341 20.88 -47.97 24.22
CA GLU A 341 22.14 -47.25 24.49
C GLU A 341 22.71 -46.51 23.27
N ALA A 342 22.67 -47.14 22.09
CA ALA A 342 23.24 -46.57 20.87
C ALA A 342 22.62 -45.21 20.48
N TYR A 343 21.36 -44.95 20.82
CA TYR A 343 20.68 -43.68 20.55
C TYR A 343 21.27 -42.52 21.36
N PHE A 344 21.86 -42.81 22.52
CA PHE A 344 22.40 -41.83 23.47
C PHE A 344 23.93 -41.70 23.43
N THR A 345 24.60 -42.60 22.70
CA THR A 345 26.06 -42.66 22.61
C THR A 345 26.55 -42.01 21.34
N MET A 346 27.03 -40.76 21.45
CA MET A 346 27.57 -39.99 20.33
C MET A 346 29.03 -39.61 20.62
N GLY A 347 29.95 -40.01 19.76
CA GLY A 347 31.37 -39.68 19.90
C GLY A 347 32.04 -40.21 21.17
N GLY A 348 31.53 -41.32 21.72
CA GLY A 348 32.02 -41.89 22.98
C GLY A 348 31.45 -41.21 24.23
N ILE A 349 30.61 -40.19 24.08
CA ILE A 349 29.84 -39.59 25.18
C ILE A 349 28.47 -40.25 25.21
N THR A 350 28.08 -40.78 26.37
CA THR A 350 26.75 -41.35 26.60
C THR A 350 25.95 -40.38 27.47
N LEU A 351 24.78 -39.94 26.98
CA LEU A 351 23.97 -38.89 27.63
C LEU A 351 22.82 -39.41 28.48
N GLU A 352 22.60 -40.72 28.51
CA GLU A 352 21.58 -41.38 29.32
C GLU A 352 22.13 -42.66 29.92
N THR A 353 21.53 -43.11 31.01
CA THR A 353 21.93 -44.33 31.72
C THR A 353 20.75 -45.30 31.81
N PHE A 354 21.06 -46.56 32.09
CA PHE A 354 20.02 -47.56 32.35
C PHE A 354 19.17 -47.19 33.57
N GLU A 355 19.79 -46.68 34.63
CA GLU A 355 19.09 -46.23 35.84
C GLU A 355 18.17 -45.04 35.55
N GLY A 356 18.64 -44.07 34.76
CA GLY A 356 17.80 -42.93 34.31
C GLY A 356 16.63 -43.37 33.45
N ALA A 357 16.84 -44.34 32.55
CA ALA A 357 15.76 -44.96 31.77
C ALA A 357 14.71 -45.64 32.67
N LEU A 358 15.14 -46.35 33.72
CA LEU A 358 14.23 -47.01 34.66
C LEU A 358 13.36 -46.01 35.44
N GLU A 359 13.94 -44.88 35.85
CA GLU A 359 13.22 -43.78 36.51
C GLU A 359 12.19 -43.16 35.57
N ARG A 360 12.58 -42.88 34.33
CA ARG A 360 11.70 -42.39 33.26
C ARG A 360 10.53 -43.33 32.99
N TYR A 361 10.78 -44.63 32.81
CA TYR A 361 9.69 -45.59 32.60
C TYR A 361 8.72 -45.59 33.78
N THR A 362 9.24 -45.56 35.00
CA THR A 362 8.41 -45.61 36.22
C THR A 362 7.52 -44.37 36.34
N THR A 363 8.09 -43.17 36.17
CA THR A 363 7.35 -41.90 36.25
C THR A 363 6.36 -41.74 35.10
N ALA A 364 6.70 -42.19 33.88
CA ALA A 364 5.78 -42.20 32.75
C ALA A 364 4.61 -43.18 32.94
N ILE A 365 4.85 -44.35 33.55
CA ILE A 365 3.79 -45.31 33.94
C ILE A 365 2.87 -44.69 35.00
N GLU A 366 3.43 -44.03 36.01
CA GLU A 366 2.67 -43.32 37.05
C GLU A 366 1.79 -42.22 36.44
N TRP A 367 2.35 -41.42 35.53
CA TRP A 367 1.61 -40.40 34.78
C TRP A 367 0.41 -41.00 34.02
N GLY A 368 0.64 -42.04 33.22
CA GLY A 368 -0.43 -42.70 32.46
C GLY A 368 -1.51 -43.30 33.37
N ASN A 369 -1.12 -43.82 34.52
CA ASN A 369 -2.05 -44.35 35.52
C ASN A 369 -2.86 -43.26 36.22
N GLU A 370 -2.29 -42.09 36.49
CA GLU A 370 -2.97 -40.97 37.14
C GLU A 370 -3.88 -40.22 36.17
N HIS A 371 -3.34 -39.79 35.02
CA HIS A 371 -4.00 -38.89 34.08
C HIS A 371 -4.79 -39.58 32.97
N LYS A 372 -4.59 -40.89 32.77
CA LYS A 372 -5.23 -41.69 31.71
C LYS A 372 -4.92 -41.21 30.28
N HIS A 373 -3.81 -40.51 30.11
CA HIS A 373 -3.22 -40.20 28.81
C HIS A 373 -1.69 -40.26 28.91
N MET A 374 -1.02 -40.40 27.77
CA MET A 374 0.44 -40.39 27.66
C MET A 374 0.98 -39.11 26.99
N TRP A 375 0.15 -38.08 26.89
CA TRP A 375 0.63 -36.75 26.56
C TRP A 375 1.40 -36.14 27.73
N ILE A 376 2.72 -36.14 27.62
CA ILE A 376 3.67 -35.55 28.55
C ILE A 376 4.48 -34.53 27.76
N SER A 377 4.49 -33.26 28.18
CA SER A 377 5.24 -32.23 27.47
C SER A 377 5.92 -31.27 28.45
N ASN A 378 6.20 -30.04 28.05
CA ASN A 378 7.11 -29.14 28.77
C ASN A 378 6.62 -27.70 28.92
N GLY A 379 5.40 -27.38 28.50
CA GLY A 379 4.84 -26.03 28.50
C GLY A 379 4.30 -25.55 29.86
N PRO A 380 3.71 -24.33 29.90
CA PRO A 380 3.25 -23.68 31.13
C PRO A 380 2.00 -24.32 31.74
N PHE A 381 1.29 -25.15 30.98
CA PHE A 381 0.21 -25.99 31.44
C PHE A 381 0.51 -27.45 31.11
N TYR A 382 -0.07 -28.38 31.84
CA TYR A 382 -0.12 -29.79 31.48
C TYR A 382 -1.57 -30.20 31.24
N LEU A 383 -1.77 -31.21 30.40
CA LEU A 383 -3.07 -31.84 30.23
C LEU A 383 -3.36 -32.66 31.48
N ASP A 384 -4.43 -32.31 32.20
CA ASP A 384 -4.82 -32.97 33.46
C ASP A 384 -5.82 -34.10 33.20
N SER A 385 -6.77 -33.86 32.28
CA SER A 385 -7.73 -34.86 31.81
C SER A 385 -8.24 -34.52 30.42
N PHE A 386 -8.62 -35.56 29.68
CA PHE A 386 -9.18 -35.47 28.34
C PHE A 386 -10.34 -36.45 28.19
N ASP A 387 -11.52 -35.95 27.82
CA ASP A 387 -12.70 -36.76 27.57
C ASP A 387 -13.24 -36.45 26.17
N SER A 388 -12.99 -37.37 25.25
CA SER A 388 -13.42 -37.26 23.86
C SER A 388 -14.94 -37.40 23.68
N ALA A 389 -15.63 -38.09 24.58
CA ALA A 389 -17.08 -38.26 24.51
C ALA A 389 -17.81 -37.03 25.06
N ALA A 390 -17.32 -36.46 26.16
CA ALA A 390 -17.85 -35.23 26.75
C ALA A 390 -17.39 -33.97 26.00
N GLN A 391 -16.40 -34.08 25.11
CA GLN A 391 -15.77 -32.94 24.43
C GLN A 391 -15.19 -31.94 25.43
N THR A 392 -14.44 -32.46 26.41
CA THR A 392 -13.82 -31.64 27.46
C THR A 392 -12.34 -31.98 27.60
N SER A 393 -11.55 -30.93 27.71
CA SER A 393 -10.11 -30.99 27.99
C SER A 393 -9.82 -30.03 29.13
N VAL A 394 -9.08 -30.50 30.13
CA VAL A 394 -8.73 -29.71 31.31
C VAL A 394 -7.22 -29.55 31.34
N LEU A 395 -6.75 -28.32 31.27
CA LEU A 395 -5.35 -27.97 31.43
C LEU A 395 -5.11 -27.36 32.81
N ARG A 396 -4.05 -27.79 33.49
CA ARG A 396 -3.64 -27.22 34.77
C ARG A 396 -2.29 -26.56 34.66
N ALA A 397 -2.11 -25.47 35.39
CA ALA A 397 -0.86 -24.74 35.33
C ALA A 397 0.29 -25.58 35.91
N PHE A 398 1.36 -25.72 35.15
CA PHE A 398 2.59 -26.35 35.59
C PHE A 398 3.41 -25.32 36.37
N ARG A 399 3.36 -25.39 37.71
CA ARG A 399 3.97 -24.41 38.62
C ARG A 399 5.34 -24.84 39.13
N ASP A 400 6.09 -25.54 38.29
CA ASP A 400 7.46 -25.93 38.62
C ASP A 400 8.38 -24.69 38.68
N PRO A 401 9.17 -24.50 39.76
CA PRO A 401 10.05 -23.34 39.90
C PRO A 401 11.14 -23.23 38.83
N ALA A 402 11.48 -24.32 38.15
CA ALA A 402 12.50 -24.38 37.11
C ALA A 402 11.95 -24.05 35.71
N TYR A 403 10.62 -23.94 35.55
CA TYR A 403 10.00 -23.47 34.31
C TYR A 403 10.55 -22.08 33.93
N PRO A 404 11.02 -21.89 32.69
CA PRO A 404 11.89 -20.76 32.35
C PRO A 404 11.17 -19.41 32.19
N PHE A 405 9.84 -19.38 32.19
CA PHE A 405 9.06 -18.16 31.97
C PHE A 405 8.14 -17.82 33.15
N LYS A 406 7.88 -16.53 33.33
CA LYS A 406 6.98 -15.97 34.33
C LYS A 406 5.76 -15.34 33.64
N PRO A 407 4.66 -15.09 34.38
CA PRO A 407 3.54 -14.31 33.84
C PRO A 407 4.02 -12.97 33.28
N GLY A 408 3.59 -12.64 32.06
CA GLY A 408 4.01 -11.45 31.31
C GLY A 408 5.14 -11.70 30.30
N ASP A 409 5.91 -12.78 30.44
CA ASP A 409 6.90 -13.14 29.43
C ASP A 409 6.21 -13.54 28.11
N ASN A 410 6.86 -13.23 26.99
CA ASN A 410 6.36 -13.47 25.63
C ASN A 410 4.95 -12.88 25.38
N PHE A 411 4.60 -11.79 26.07
CA PHE A 411 3.36 -11.05 25.86
C PHE A 411 3.53 -10.03 24.72
N TYR A 412 2.61 -10.05 23.77
CA TYR A 412 2.61 -9.17 22.60
C TYR A 412 1.34 -8.31 22.60
N PRO A 413 1.42 -7.00 22.90
CA PRO A 413 0.24 -6.14 23.01
C PRO A 413 -0.48 -5.93 21.67
N PHE A 414 -1.65 -5.31 21.70
CA PHE A 414 -2.30 -4.88 20.46
C PHE A 414 -1.55 -3.69 19.85
N ILE A 415 -1.24 -3.76 18.56
CA ILE A 415 -0.65 -2.69 17.77
C ILE A 415 -1.70 -1.97 16.92
N SER A 416 -1.41 -0.72 16.55
CA SER A 416 -2.25 0.02 15.61
C SER A 416 -2.01 -0.50 14.19
N PRO A 417 -3.06 -0.94 13.45
CA PRO A 417 -2.90 -1.41 12.09
C PRO A 417 -2.44 -0.26 11.18
N VAL A 418 -1.75 -0.60 10.10
CA VAL A 418 -1.40 0.41 9.09
C VAL A 418 -2.67 0.96 8.45
N GLN A 419 -2.79 2.29 8.39
CA GLN A 419 -3.90 2.96 7.75
C GLN A 419 -3.42 4.19 6.99
N ILE A 420 -3.77 4.28 5.70
CA ILE A 420 -3.59 5.50 4.92
C ILE A 420 -4.67 6.50 5.34
N LEU A 421 -4.26 7.65 5.86
CA LEU A 421 -5.17 8.70 6.32
C LEU A 421 -5.52 9.66 5.18
N ARG A 422 -4.52 10.02 4.37
CA ARG A 422 -4.68 10.98 3.27
C ARG A 422 -3.59 10.83 2.20
N ILE A 423 -3.97 11.10 0.96
CA ILE A 423 -3.03 11.30 -0.16
C ILE A 423 -3.18 12.76 -0.65
N GLY A 424 -2.17 13.58 -0.39
CA GLY A 424 -2.05 14.94 -0.93
C GLY A 424 -1.47 14.90 -2.34
N LYS A 425 -2.29 15.17 -3.35
CA LYS A 425 -1.89 15.12 -4.76
C LYS A 425 -1.49 16.51 -5.28
N GLY A 426 -0.23 16.68 -5.70
CA GLY A 426 0.17 17.84 -6.50
C GLY A 426 -0.42 17.78 -7.92
N THR A 427 -0.61 18.94 -8.55
CA THR A 427 -1.06 19.00 -9.95
C THR A 427 -0.05 18.33 -10.87
N VAL A 428 -0.52 17.43 -11.74
CA VAL A 428 0.33 16.77 -12.73
C VAL A 428 0.34 17.60 -14.01
N VAL A 429 1.49 18.17 -14.35
CA VAL A 429 1.69 18.92 -15.60
C VAL A 429 2.58 18.07 -16.52
N PRO A 430 2.20 17.85 -17.80
CA PRO A 430 3.02 17.10 -18.75
C PRO A 430 4.46 17.63 -18.81
N GLY A 431 5.44 16.74 -18.67
CA GLY A 431 6.86 17.10 -18.71
C GLY A 431 7.39 17.82 -17.48
N SER A 432 6.61 17.91 -16.39
CA SER A 432 7.06 18.44 -15.09
C SER A 432 7.05 17.35 -14.02
N SER A 433 7.85 17.52 -12.97
CA SER A 433 7.77 16.62 -11.82
C SER A 433 6.49 16.89 -11.03
N ALA A 434 5.82 15.82 -10.60
CA ALA A 434 4.69 15.90 -9.68
C ALA A 434 4.99 15.12 -8.40
N GLN A 435 4.39 15.56 -7.29
CA GLN A 435 4.64 15.01 -5.96
C GLN A 435 3.32 14.63 -5.31
N PHE A 436 3.20 13.39 -4.83
CA PHE A 436 2.08 12.95 -4.01
C PHE A 436 2.57 12.58 -2.62
N LEU A 437 1.98 13.19 -1.60
CA LEU A 437 2.34 12.99 -0.20
C LEU A 437 1.34 12.06 0.47
N ILE A 438 1.81 10.99 1.09
CA ILE A 438 0.99 10.01 1.78
C ILE A 438 1.18 10.22 3.28
N ASP A 439 0.09 10.52 3.99
CA ASP A 439 0.02 10.52 5.45
C ASP A 439 -0.64 9.21 5.90
N ALA A 440 0.01 8.50 6.81
CA ALA A 440 -0.47 7.22 7.32
C ALA A 440 -0.17 7.05 8.81
N GLU A 441 -0.83 6.10 9.45
CA GLU A 441 -0.54 5.63 10.81
C GLU A 441 -0.28 4.12 10.82
N GLY A 442 0.23 3.59 11.93
CA GLY A 442 0.56 2.17 12.10
C GLY A 442 1.75 1.96 13.04
N GLU A 443 2.22 0.72 13.20
CA GLU A 443 3.44 0.40 13.96
C GLU A 443 4.72 0.67 13.15
N GLY A 444 5.82 1.04 13.80
CA GLY A 444 7.14 1.09 13.14
C GLY A 444 7.36 2.18 12.07
N VAL A 445 8.29 1.95 11.14
CA VAL A 445 8.51 2.85 9.99
C VAL A 445 7.68 2.38 8.79
N LEU A 446 6.89 3.30 8.22
CA LEU A 446 6.02 3.00 7.09
C LEU A 446 6.71 3.20 5.75
N LYS A 447 6.45 2.28 4.82
CA LYS A 447 6.87 2.34 3.41
C LYS A 447 5.65 2.22 2.52
N SER A 448 5.72 2.76 1.32
CA SER A 448 4.63 2.60 0.34
C SER A 448 5.14 2.16 -1.02
N ARG A 449 4.34 1.32 -1.66
CA ARG A 449 4.40 1.03 -3.08
C ARG A 449 3.21 1.65 -3.79
N TYR A 450 3.41 2.04 -5.04
CA TYR A 450 2.34 2.60 -5.84
C TYR A 450 2.30 2.00 -7.23
N ILE A 451 1.10 2.01 -7.80
CA ILE A 451 0.82 1.66 -9.18
C ILE A 451 0.07 2.83 -9.79
N VAL A 452 0.47 3.27 -10.99
CA VAL A 452 -0.33 4.16 -11.83
C VAL A 452 -0.92 3.35 -12.96
N ARG A 453 -2.24 3.37 -13.08
CA ARG A 453 -3.00 2.66 -14.11
C ARG A 453 -3.79 3.65 -14.96
N ASP A 454 -3.76 3.45 -16.27
CA ASP A 454 -4.64 4.15 -17.19
C ASP A 454 -6.08 3.63 -17.02
N VAL A 455 -7.02 4.52 -16.69
CA VAL A 455 -8.42 4.15 -16.44
C VAL A 455 -9.13 3.69 -17.71
N ALA A 456 -8.75 4.22 -18.87
CA ALA A 456 -9.41 3.91 -20.14
C ALA A 456 -8.95 2.56 -20.71
N THR A 457 -7.67 2.23 -20.59
CA THR A 457 -7.11 0.99 -21.16
C THR A 457 -6.93 -0.12 -20.14
N GLY A 458 -6.91 0.21 -18.84
CA GLY A 458 -6.55 -0.72 -17.77
C GLY A 458 -5.05 -1.03 -17.70
N GLN A 459 -4.22 -0.41 -18.54
CA GLN A 459 -2.79 -0.67 -18.60
C GLN A 459 -2.06 -0.12 -17.37
N ILE A 460 -1.20 -0.93 -16.75
CA ILE A 460 -0.27 -0.47 -15.72
C ILE A 460 0.84 0.33 -16.41
N LEU A 461 0.94 1.61 -16.07
CA LEU A 461 1.92 2.52 -16.65
C LEU A 461 3.22 2.57 -15.86
N THR A 462 3.13 2.45 -14.54
CA THR A 462 4.32 2.33 -13.68
C THR A 462 3.98 1.65 -12.36
N VAL A 463 5.01 1.01 -11.78
CA VAL A 463 5.04 0.50 -10.42
C VAL A 463 6.29 1.05 -9.77
N GLY A 464 6.17 1.63 -8.58
CA GLY A 464 7.31 2.25 -7.90
C GLY A 464 7.20 2.22 -6.38
N ASP A 465 8.30 2.57 -5.75
CA ASP A 465 8.42 2.73 -4.31
C ASP A 465 8.38 4.23 -3.95
N SER A 466 7.83 4.56 -2.77
CA SER A 466 7.83 5.92 -2.22
C SER A 466 9.11 6.21 -1.43
N GLU A 467 9.50 7.47 -1.35
CA GLU A 467 10.53 7.96 -0.43
C GLU A 467 9.94 8.18 0.97
N SER A 468 10.61 7.75 2.03
CA SER A 468 10.20 8.10 3.40
C SER A 468 10.62 9.53 3.73
N VAL A 469 9.66 10.37 4.11
CA VAL A 469 9.90 11.75 4.58
C VAL A 469 10.01 11.77 6.10
N THR A 470 9.13 11.03 6.77
CA THR A 470 9.16 10.74 8.22
C THR A 470 8.71 9.30 8.42
N PRO A 471 8.77 8.72 9.64
CA PRO A 471 8.27 7.36 9.88
C PRO A 471 6.82 7.12 9.45
N LYS A 472 5.99 8.17 9.37
CA LYS A 472 4.55 8.13 9.08
C LYS A 472 4.13 8.89 7.82
N ARG A 473 5.11 9.38 7.05
CA ARG A 473 4.87 10.21 5.86
C ARG A 473 5.78 9.80 4.73
N MET A 474 5.18 9.52 3.58
CA MET A 474 5.89 9.04 2.39
C MET A 474 5.60 9.94 1.20
N LEU A 475 6.53 9.99 0.25
CA LEU A 475 6.47 10.84 -0.93
C LEU A 475 6.63 10.00 -2.20
N ILE A 476 5.66 10.08 -3.09
CA ILE A 476 5.76 9.60 -4.46
C ILE A 476 6.21 10.76 -5.34
N ARG A 477 7.28 10.57 -6.11
CA ARG A 477 7.74 11.51 -7.14
C ARG A 477 7.48 10.93 -8.52
N LEU A 478 6.64 11.60 -9.30
CA LEU A 478 6.50 11.34 -10.72
C LEU A 478 7.54 12.17 -11.47
N SER A 479 8.34 11.52 -12.30
CA SER A 479 9.40 12.19 -13.08
C SER A 479 8.81 12.95 -14.28
N PRO A 480 9.47 14.03 -14.74
CA PRO A 480 9.13 14.70 -16.00
C PRO A 480 8.99 13.75 -17.20
N ASP A 481 9.88 12.76 -17.31
CA ASP A 481 9.88 11.78 -18.39
C ASP A 481 8.66 10.85 -18.33
N PHE A 482 8.14 10.57 -17.14
CA PHE A 482 6.91 9.81 -16.97
C PHE A 482 5.68 10.69 -17.26
N THR A 483 5.61 11.89 -16.68
CA THR A 483 4.45 12.78 -16.83
C THR A 483 4.28 13.30 -18.25
N SER A 484 5.36 13.43 -19.02
CA SER A 484 5.29 13.80 -20.45
C SER A 484 4.61 12.74 -21.34
N LYS A 485 4.53 11.49 -20.88
CA LYS A 485 3.85 10.39 -21.58
C LYS A 485 2.37 10.30 -21.24
N LEU A 486 1.90 11.06 -20.25
CA LEU A 486 0.50 11.05 -19.85
C LEU A 486 -0.30 11.99 -20.75
N THR A 487 -1.53 11.61 -21.04
CA THR A 487 -2.43 12.34 -21.94
C THR A 487 -3.05 13.53 -21.18
N PRO A 488 -2.88 14.78 -21.65
CA PRO A 488 -3.52 15.94 -21.02
C PRO A 488 -5.03 15.80 -20.94
N GLY A 489 -5.61 16.01 -19.76
CA GLY A 489 -7.04 15.89 -19.49
C GLY A 489 -7.53 14.46 -19.26
N ALA A 490 -6.65 13.45 -19.37
CA ALA A 490 -7.00 12.07 -19.04
C ALA A 490 -6.96 11.84 -17.52
N LEU A 491 -7.74 10.86 -17.07
CA LEU A 491 -7.83 10.42 -15.68
C LEU A 491 -6.98 9.16 -15.47
N TYR A 492 -6.17 9.16 -14.43
CA TYR A 492 -5.32 8.04 -14.03
C TYR A 492 -5.69 7.57 -12.62
N GLU A 493 -5.63 6.26 -12.40
CA GLU A 493 -5.80 5.66 -11.09
C GLU A 493 -4.43 5.49 -10.43
N LEU A 494 -4.34 5.95 -9.18
CA LEU A 494 -3.22 5.74 -8.28
C LEU A 494 -3.64 4.70 -7.23
N ILE A 495 -3.00 3.55 -7.24
CA ILE A 495 -3.15 2.53 -6.20
C ILE A 495 -1.95 2.65 -5.29
N VAL A 496 -2.16 2.94 -4.01
CA VAL A 496 -1.11 3.03 -2.99
C VAL A 496 -1.28 1.90 -1.99
N ALA A 497 -0.20 1.17 -1.77
CA ALA A 497 -0.07 0.11 -0.77
C ALA A 497 0.96 0.55 0.27
N THR A 498 0.51 0.94 1.45
CA THR A 498 1.37 1.31 2.58
C THR A 498 1.49 0.15 3.55
N TYR A 499 2.71 -0.15 4.01
CA TYR A 499 2.99 -1.28 4.90
C TYR A 499 4.08 -0.92 5.92
N SER A 500 4.18 -1.72 6.98
CA SER A 500 5.28 -1.67 7.96
C SER A 500 6.12 -2.94 7.86
N GLU A 501 7.43 -2.82 8.08
CA GLU A 501 8.33 -3.99 8.22
C GLU A 501 8.41 -4.48 9.66
N ASP A 502 8.04 -3.64 10.63
CA ASP A 502 7.97 -3.98 12.06
C ASP A 502 6.66 -4.70 12.41
N ALA A 503 5.64 -4.56 11.55
CA ALA A 503 4.40 -5.32 11.59
C ALA A 503 3.89 -5.56 10.16
N ALA A 504 3.72 -6.82 9.77
CA ALA A 504 3.28 -7.29 8.46
C ALA A 504 1.79 -6.99 8.21
N THR A 505 1.43 -5.72 8.35
CA THR A 505 0.11 -5.13 8.07
C THR A 505 0.25 -4.19 6.88
N ILE A 506 -0.81 -4.15 6.06
CA ILE A 506 -0.85 -3.38 4.82
C ILE A 506 -2.19 -2.66 4.70
N SER A 507 -2.14 -1.41 4.26
CA SER A 507 -3.30 -0.63 3.86
C SER A 507 -3.21 -0.34 2.37
N VAL A 508 -4.27 -0.66 1.63
CA VAL A 508 -4.34 -0.39 0.19
C VAL A 508 -5.47 0.61 -0.06
N THR A 509 -5.13 1.75 -0.67
CA THR A 509 -6.08 2.79 -1.07
C THR A 509 -5.99 3.02 -2.57
N ARG A 510 -7.13 3.29 -3.19
CA ARG A 510 -7.23 3.73 -4.58
C ARG A 510 -7.64 5.20 -4.59
N ASP A 511 -6.95 5.99 -5.39
CA ASP A 511 -7.27 7.40 -5.63
C ASP A 511 -7.09 7.70 -7.12
N PHE A 512 -7.50 8.88 -7.56
CA PHE A 512 -7.43 9.29 -8.97
C PHE A 512 -6.80 10.67 -9.11
N PHE A 513 -6.08 10.88 -10.22
CA PHE A 513 -5.56 12.20 -10.57
C PHE A 513 -5.72 12.45 -12.07
N ASP A 514 -5.95 13.71 -12.42
CA ASP A 514 -5.99 14.19 -13.79
C ASP A 514 -4.68 14.89 -14.16
N VAL A 515 -4.41 14.92 -15.47
CA VAL A 515 -3.28 15.65 -16.03
C VAL A 515 -3.77 17.00 -16.53
N LEU A 516 -3.10 18.08 -16.13
CA LEU A 516 -3.47 19.44 -16.50
C LEU A 516 -3.58 19.57 -18.02
N SER A 517 -4.74 20.01 -18.49
CA SER A 517 -4.99 20.36 -19.89
C SER A 517 -5.31 21.83 -20.00
N LEU A 518 -4.55 22.55 -20.83
CA LEU A 518 -4.81 23.95 -21.15
C LEU A 518 -5.82 24.13 -22.29
N ALA A 519 -6.18 23.06 -23.01
CA ALA A 519 -7.10 23.10 -24.14
C ALA A 519 -8.49 23.73 -23.83
N PRO A 520 -9.08 23.57 -22.62
CA PRO A 520 -10.28 24.31 -22.25
C PRO A 520 -10.03 25.83 -22.18
N VAL A 521 -8.92 26.25 -21.57
CA VAL A 521 -8.53 27.65 -21.43
C VAL A 521 -8.19 28.26 -22.79
N GLU A 522 -7.47 27.52 -23.64
CA GLU A 522 -7.16 27.94 -25.01
C GLU A 522 -8.43 28.14 -25.85
N ARG A 523 -9.41 27.23 -25.74
CA ARG A 523 -10.70 27.38 -26.42
C ARG A 523 -11.48 28.59 -25.94
N GLU A 524 -11.45 28.89 -24.64
CA GLU A 524 -12.07 30.11 -24.11
C GLU A 524 -11.36 31.37 -24.60
N ILE A 525 -10.02 31.38 -24.61
CA ILE A 525 -9.24 32.50 -25.14
C ILE A 525 -9.51 32.71 -26.63
N GLU A 526 -9.60 31.63 -27.42
CA GLU A 526 -9.93 31.69 -28.83
C GLU A 526 -11.37 32.20 -29.05
N ALA A 527 -12.33 31.74 -28.24
CA ALA A 527 -13.71 32.23 -28.28
C ALA A 527 -13.81 33.73 -27.95
N VAL A 528 -13.11 34.19 -26.92
CA VAL A 528 -13.04 35.62 -26.56
C VAL A 528 -12.35 36.43 -27.66
N SER A 529 -11.26 35.91 -28.24
CA SER A 529 -10.55 36.58 -29.35
C SER A 529 -11.44 36.71 -30.58
N LYS A 530 -12.23 35.68 -30.89
CA LYS A 530 -13.21 35.70 -31.97
C LYS A 530 -14.33 36.72 -31.69
N GLU A 531 -14.89 36.71 -30.48
CA GLU A 531 -15.92 37.68 -30.09
C GLU A 531 -15.40 39.12 -30.18
N LEU A 532 -14.17 39.38 -29.73
CA LEU A 532 -13.54 40.69 -29.83
C LEU A 532 -13.36 41.13 -31.29
N THR A 533 -12.95 40.21 -32.16
CA THR A 533 -12.79 40.47 -33.59
C THR A 533 -14.13 40.81 -34.25
N ASP A 534 -15.19 40.08 -33.91
CA ASP A 534 -16.54 40.33 -34.41
C ASP A 534 -17.08 41.68 -33.92
N ARG A 535 -16.83 42.04 -32.66
CA ARG A 535 -17.18 43.36 -32.11
C ARG A 535 -16.43 44.49 -32.80
N LEU A 536 -15.12 44.33 -33.04
CA LEU A 536 -14.33 45.33 -33.78
C LEU A 536 -14.83 45.52 -35.20
N ARG A 537 -15.21 44.43 -35.88
CA ARG A 537 -15.83 44.50 -37.21
C ARG A 537 -17.16 45.25 -37.17
N SER A 538 -18.03 44.95 -36.21
CA SER A 538 -19.30 45.66 -36.02
C SER A 538 -19.09 47.15 -35.79
N VAL A 539 -18.15 47.54 -34.91
CA VAL A 539 -17.84 48.95 -34.64
C VAL A 539 -17.28 49.64 -35.88
N SER A 540 -16.47 48.95 -36.68
CA SER A 540 -15.97 49.47 -37.96
C SER A 540 -17.10 49.72 -38.97
N GLU A 541 -18.05 48.78 -39.08
CA GLU A 541 -19.23 48.90 -39.93
C GLU A 541 -20.16 50.05 -39.47
N ASP A 542 -20.39 50.16 -38.16
CA ASP A 542 -21.16 51.26 -37.56
C ASP A 542 -20.48 52.61 -37.79
N LEU A 543 -19.15 52.69 -37.65
CA LEU A 543 -18.38 53.90 -37.93
C LEU A 543 -18.45 54.28 -39.41
N ALA A 544 -18.33 53.31 -40.33
CA ALA A 544 -18.49 53.55 -41.77
C ALA A 544 -19.90 54.08 -42.09
N SER A 545 -20.93 53.50 -41.47
CA SER A 545 -22.31 53.97 -41.58
C SER A 545 -22.50 55.38 -41.04
N ALA A 546 -21.91 55.70 -39.88
CA ALA A 546 -21.94 57.04 -39.30
C ALA A 546 -21.22 58.08 -40.18
N ILE A 547 -20.07 57.73 -40.77
CA ILE A 547 -19.35 58.59 -41.73
C ILE A 547 -20.21 58.84 -42.97
N ALA A 548 -20.87 57.82 -43.52
CA ALA A 548 -21.79 57.99 -44.64
C ALA A 548 -23.01 58.87 -44.28
N GLY A 549 -23.55 58.70 -43.07
CA GLY A 549 -24.59 59.56 -42.52
C GLY A 549 -24.14 61.02 -42.38
N LEU A 550 -22.91 61.24 -41.91
CA LEU A 550 -22.31 62.57 -41.80
C LEU A 550 -22.12 63.21 -43.18
N GLY A 551 -21.64 62.44 -44.17
CA GLY A 551 -21.55 62.90 -45.56
C GLY A 551 -22.89 63.36 -46.12
N THR A 552 -23.95 62.58 -45.87
CA THR A 552 -25.32 62.93 -46.27
C THR A 552 -25.81 64.21 -45.59
N ALA A 553 -25.53 64.38 -44.29
CA ALA A 553 -25.87 65.58 -43.54
C ALA A 553 -25.15 66.83 -44.08
N VAL A 554 -23.85 66.70 -44.41
CA VAL A 554 -23.06 67.79 -45.02
C VAL A 554 -23.65 68.19 -46.37
N THR A 555 -23.99 67.24 -47.25
CA THR A 555 -24.65 67.54 -48.53
C THR A 555 -25.99 68.26 -48.35
N ASN A 556 -26.75 67.92 -47.29
CA ASN A 556 -28.01 68.60 -46.99
C ASN A 556 -27.79 70.04 -46.48
N VAL A 557 -26.74 70.28 -45.71
CA VAL A 557 -26.34 71.64 -45.28
C VAL A 557 -25.91 72.47 -46.49
N ASP A 558 -25.14 71.89 -47.42
CA ASP A 558 -24.67 72.55 -48.64
C ASP A 558 -25.85 72.99 -49.53
N ARG A 559 -26.84 72.11 -49.77
CA ARG A 559 -28.08 72.50 -50.48
C ARG A 559 -28.86 73.61 -49.79
N LYS A 560 -28.93 73.60 -48.45
CA LYS A 560 -29.60 74.68 -47.69
C LYS A 560 -28.87 76.01 -47.85
N LEU A 561 -27.54 75.98 -47.85
CA LEU A 561 -26.69 77.15 -48.12
C LEU A 561 -26.95 77.71 -49.52
N ASP A 562 -26.97 76.86 -50.54
CA ASP A 562 -27.28 77.26 -51.94
C ASP A 562 -28.67 77.91 -52.04
N THR A 563 -29.69 77.27 -51.45
CA THR A 563 -31.06 77.80 -51.45
C THR A 563 -31.13 79.17 -50.76
N THR A 564 -30.41 79.33 -49.66
CA THR A 564 -30.35 80.60 -48.92
C THR A 564 -29.64 81.69 -49.74
N ALA A 565 -28.55 81.33 -50.43
CA ALA A 565 -27.83 82.24 -51.31
C ALA A 565 -28.69 82.71 -52.50
N GLU A 566 -29.49 81.84 -53.09
CA GLU A 566 -30.45 82.21 -54.14
C GLU A 566 -31.54 83.15 -53.62
N ASN A 567 -32.10 82.88 -52.45
CA ASN A 567 -33.10 83.75 -51.83
C ASN A 567 -32.54 85.16 -51.56
N ILE A 568 -31.33 85.26 -51.01
CA ILE A 568 -30.66 86.55 -50.77
C ILE A 568 -30.42 87.30 -52.10
N ARG A 569 -29.96 86.61 -53.17
CA ARG A 569 -29.83 87.25 -54.49
C ARG A 569 -31.17 87.80 -55.01
N GLY A 570 -32.27 87.06 -54.77
CA GLY A 570 -33.62 87.50 -55.13
C GLY A 570 -34.04 88.77 -54.39
N GLU A 571 -33.85 88.81 -53.07
CA GLU A 571 -34.17 89.97 -52.23
C GLU A 571 -33.34 91.20 -52.60
N VAL A 572 -32.03 91.05 -52.81
CA VAL A 572 -31.15 92.14 -53.26
C VAL A 572 -31.61 92.70 -54.60
N ARG A 573 -31.97 91.83 -55.56
CA ARG A 573 -32.45 92.25 -56.89
C ARG A 573 -33.76 93.02 -56.81
N SER A 574 -34.68 92.59 -55.94
CA SER A 574 -35.94 93.30 -55.66
C SER A 574 -35.68 94.68 -55.05
N SER A 575 -34.80 94.76 -54.07
CA SER A 575 -34.45 96.00 -53.38
C SER A 575 -33.79 97.02 -54.32
N VAL A 576 -32.86 96.57 -55.17
CA VAL A 576 -32.22 97.41 -56.21
C VAL A 576 -33.26 97.96 -57.20
N ASN A 577 -34.23 97.15 -57.61
CA ASN A 577 -35.30 97.61 -58.51
C ASN A 577 -36.20 98.65 -57.86
N ASN A 578 -36.53 98.50 -56.57
CA ASN A 578 -37.29 99.50 -55.81
C ASN A 578 -36.53 100.82 -55.69
N VAL A 579 -35.24 100.78 -55.37
CA VAL A 579 -34.39 101.99 -55.31
C VAL A 579 -34.35 102.68 -56.67
N ARG A 580 -34.19 101.93 -57.76
CA ARG A 580 -34.19 102.48 -59.12
C ARG A 580 -35.50 103.20 -59.44
N ALA A 581 -36.64 102.62 -59.11
CA ALA A 581 -37.95 103.25 -59.30
C ALA A 581 -38.11 104.54 -58.49
N GLN A 582 -37.59 104.59 -57.26
CA GLN A 582 -37.59 105.81 -56.44
C GLN A 582 -36.69 106.91 -57.04
N VAL A 583 -35.52 106.55 -57.57
CA VAL A 583 -34.61 107.48 -58.25
C VAL A 583 -35.26 108.06 -59.52
N ASP A 584 -35.93 107.22 -60.31
CA ASP A 584 -36.64 107.68 -61.52
C ASP A 584 -37.78 108.67 -61.16
N ALA A 585 -38.52 108.41 -60.08
CA ALA A 585 -39.56 109.31 -59.58
C ALA A 585 -39.01 110.67 -59.10
N ALA A 586 -37.88 110.66 -58.37
CA ALA A 586 -37.20 111.87 -57.93
C ALA A 586 -36.68 112.69 -59.12
N THR A 587 -36.11 112.03 -60.12
CA THR A 587 -35.59 112.67 -61.35
C THR A 587 -36.70 113.35 -62.15
N ASN A 588 -37.86 112.72 -62.26
CA ASN A 588 -39.04 113.30 -62.91
C ASN A 588 -39.58 114.53 -62.16
N THR A 589 -39.57 114.49 -60.82
CA THR A 589 -39.99 115.61 -59.97
C THR A 589 -39.06 116.81 -60.17
N LEU A 590 -37.74 116.58 -60.10
CA LEU A 590 -36.73 117.61 -60.33
C LEU A 590 -36.83 118.25 -61.72
N THR A 591 -37.11 117.44 -62.75
CA THR A 591 -37.30 117.92 -64.13
C THR A 591 -38.51 118.85 -64.24
N ASN A 592 -39.59 118.57 -63.51
CA ASN A 592 -40.78 119.43 -63.49
C ASN A 592 -40.53 120.75 -62.77
N ASP A 593 -39.79 120.73 -61.65
CA ASP A 593 -39.42 121.94 -60.91
C ASP A 593 -38.52 122.88 -61.74
N ILE A 594 -37.58 122.32 -62.50
CA ILE A 594 -36.72 123.10 -63.43
C ILE A 594 -37.56 123.80 -64.51
N ARG A 595 -38.57 123.13 -65.09
CA ARG A 595 -39.47 123.76 -66.08
C ARG A 595 -40.32 124.87 -65.48
N ASN A 596 -40.74 124.73 -64.22
CA ASN A 596 -41.47 125.79 -63.52
C ASN A 596 -40.58 127.01 -63.25
N LEU A 597 -39.31 126.80 -62.86
CA LEU A 597 -38.33 127.87 -62.69
C LEU A 597 -38.02 128.63 -63.99
N GLN A 598 -37.90 127.92 -65.13
CA GLN A 598 -37.74 128.56 -66.44
C GLN A 598 -38.92 129.47 -66.81
N ARG A 599 -40.16 129.06 -66.50
CA ARG A 599 -41.37 129.85 -66.74
C ARG A 599 -41.41 131.14 -65.89
N VAL A 600 -40.94 131.08 -64.65
CA VAL A 600 -40.81 132.25 -63.76
C VAL A 600 -39.75 133.23 -64.30
N ALA A 601 -38.61 132.72 -64.76
CA ALA A 601 -37.53 133.53 -65.32
C ALA A 601 -37.96 134.31 -66.59
N GLU A 602 -38.71 133.69 -67.50
CA GLU A 602 -39.23 134.37 -68.71
C GLU A 602 -40.26 135.47 -68.39
N SER A 603 -41.10 135.27 -67.37
CA SER A 603 -42.05 136.31 -66.94
C SER A 603 -41.34 137.53 -66.33
N THR A 604 -40.26 137.29 -65.59
CA THR A 604 -39.47 138.33 -64.93
C THR A 604 -38.69 139.18 -65.94
N LEU A 605 -38.18 138.55 -67.00
CA LEU A 605 -37.49 139.23 -68.10
C LEU A 605 -38.43 140.17 -68.88
N THR A 606 -39.69 139.76 -69.06
CA THR A 606 -40.72 140.57 -69.75
C THR A 606 -41.10 141.82 -68.94
N VAL A 607 -41.22 141.68 -67.62
CA VAL A 607 -41.47 142.82 -66.70
C VAL A 607 -40.29 143.80 -66.71
N ALA A 608 -39.05 143.30 -66.72
CA ALA A 608 -37.85 144.14 -66.78
C ALA A 608 -37.75 144.97 -68.08
N GLN A 609 -38.19 144.42 -69.22
CA GLN A 609 -38.21 145.13 -70.51
C GLN A 609 -39.26 146.25 -70.57
N ILE A 610 -40.42 146.07 -69.93
CA ILE A 610 -41.47 147.09 -69.85
C ILE A 610 -41.02 148.30 -69.00
N VAL A 611 -40.31 148.04 -67.88
CA VAL A 611 -39.78 149.09 -67.01
C VAL A 611 -38.69 149.91 -67.71
N MET A 612 -37.83 149.28 -68.52
CA MET A 612 -36.82 149.98 -69.31
C MET A 612 -37.42 150.90 -70.40
N ALA A 613 -38.51 150.49 -71.05
CA ALA A 613 -39.17 151.32 -72.07
C ALA A 613 -39.82 152.59 -71.48
N LEU A 614 -40.39 152.50 -70.27
CA LEU A 614 -40.97 153.65 -69.56
C LEU A 614 -39.92 154.68 -69.11
N ALA A 615 -38.72 154.23 -68.72
CA ALA A 615 -37.63 155.12 -68.32
C ALA A 615 -37.08 155.95 -69.51
N VAL A 616 -37.05 155.39 -70.72
CA VAL A 616 -36.57 156.08 -71.93
C VAL A 616 -37.56 157.17 -72.40
N VAL A 617 -38.87 156.96 -72.23
CA VAL A 617 -39.90 157.97 -72.55
C VAL A 617 -39.83 159.19 -71.62
N ALA A 618 -39.52 158.98 -70.33
CA ALA A 618 -39.41 160.07 -69.35
C ALA A 618 -38.22 161.01 -69.61
N ILE A 619 -37.11 160.49 -70.15
CA ILE A 619 -35.92 161.30 -70.44
C ILE A 619 -36.10 162.15 -71.69
N ILE A 620 -36.78 161.64 -72.73
CA ILE A 620 -37.08 162.40 -73.95
C ILE A 620 -38.00 163.61 -73.66
N LEU A 621 -38.92 163.50 -72.71
CA LEU A 621 -39.79 164.62 -72.29
C LEU A 621 -39.03 165.74 -71.54
N SER A 622 -37.88 165.44 -70.93
CA SER A 622 -37.09 166.43 -70.19
C SER A 622 -36.23 167.33 -71.11
N VAL A 623 -36.02 166.91 -72.37
CA VAL A 623 -35.24 167.67 -73.38
C VAL A 623 -36.10 168.73 -74.10
N VAL A 624 -37.44 168.74 -73.92
CA VAL A 624 -38.35 169.60 -74.69
C VAL A 624 -38.78 170.89 -73.97
N SER A 625 -38.54 171.06 -72.66
CA SER A 625 -39.16 172.17 -71.89
C SER A 625 -38.31 173.41 -71.57
N ILE A 626 -37.00 173.48 -71.89
CA ILE A 626 -36.18 174.66 -71.53
C ILE A 626 -35.34 175.19 -72.70
N VAL A 627 -36.05 175.70 -73.72
CA VAL A 627 -35.57 176.68 -74.71
C VAL A 627 -36.47 177.92 -74.61
N ARG A 628 -35.89 179.05 -74.15
CA ARG A 628 -36.41 180.46 -74.08
C ARG A 628 -37.16 180.83 -72.78
N ARG A 629 -36.92 181.95 -72.07
CA ARG A 629 -36.13 183.23 -72.14
C ARG A 629 -36.46 184.02 -70.81
N PRO A 630 -35.98 185.26 -70.48
CA PRO A 630 -34.89 186.14 -70.96
C PRO A 630 -34.02 186.80 -69.84
N LYS A 631 -32.95 187.49 -70.29
CA LYS A 631 -32.11 188.59 -69.71
C LYS A 631 -32.36 189.21 -68.31
N VAL A 632 -31.23 189.33 -67.58
CA VAL A 632 -30.64 190.52 -66.88
C VAL A 632 -30.65 190.58 -65.33
N THR A 633 -29.51 191.10 -64.86
CA THR A 633 -29.15 191.81 -63.62
C THR A 633 -28.48 191.09 -62.45
N ALA A 634 -27.46 191.80 -61.97
CA ALA A 634 -26.54 191.49 -60.91
C ALA A 634 -27.14 191.69 -59.51
N THR A 635 -26.63 190.89 -58.58
CA THR A 635 -26.24 191.29 -57.24
C THR A 635 -25.09 190.34 -56.88
N THR A 636 -24.01 190.87 -56.30
CA THR A 636 -22.70 190.22 -56.07
C THR A 636 -22.68 188.71 -55.91
#